data_AF-A0A1A7XCH7-F1
#
_entry.id   AF-A0A1A7XCH7-F1
#
_cell.length_a   1.000
_cell.length_b   1.000
_cell.length_c   1.000
_cell.angle_alpha   90.00
_cell.angle_beta   90.00
_cell.angle_gamma   90.00
#
_symmetry.space_group_name_H-M   'P 1'
#
loop_
_entity.id
_entity.type
_entity.pdbx_description
1 polymer ?
#
loop_
_entity_poly.entity_id
_entity_poly.type
_entity_poly.pdbx_seq_one_letter_code
_entity_poly.pdbx_strand_id
1 'polypeptide(L)'
;SLRVPGGDSDDETKTPSPSPHHGRSHPPSLIVDSSSESDEGDARGEMFDIYVALADYTPTIASKDSISLKEGQYVEVLDSAHPLKWLVRTKPTKTTPSRQGWVSPAYLDKKLKDLINGESEFVKESDFFTSHHLKHADSPDAPPDVITQKETIFRNIDDIKSFHSKTFLPKLHDCDTDDDVAMCFLKNKEGFEKYLQYLVGQSQAESAISDKSVHRFFK
;
A
#
# COMPACT_ATOMS: atom_id res chain seq x y z
N SER A 1 -8.62 24.78 70.01
CA SER A 1 -7.38 24.52 69.23
C SER A 1 -7.76 23.59 68.08
N LEU A 2 -7.64 23.90 66.79
CA LEU A 2 -6.82 24.85 66.01
C LEU A 2 -7.62 25.17 64.72
N ARG A 3 -8.02 26.42 64.45
CA ARG A 3 -7.41 27.42 63.54
C ARG A 3 -7.00 26.87 62.16
N VAL A 4 -7.79 27.22 61.13
CA VAL A 4 -7.36 27.26 59.73
C VAL A 4 -7.40 28.74 59.32
N PRO A 5 -6.28 29.38 58.96
CA PRO A 5 -6.28 30.68 58.31
C PRO A 5 -6.25 30.52 56.79
N GLY A 6 -6.95 31.44 56.11
CA GLY A 6 -6.85 31.65 54.68
C GLY A 6 -5.47 32.15 54.25
N GLY A 7 -5.24 32.13 52.94
CA GLY A 7 -4.11 32.73 52.27
C GLY A 7 -4.60 33.39 50.99
N ASP A 8 -4.37 34.71 50.93
CA ASP A 8 -4.69 35.64 49.86
C ASP A 8 -3.90 35.41 48.55
N SER A 9 -4.47 36.03 47.52
CA SER A 9 -3.92 36.40 46.21
C SER A 9 -2.54 37.10 46.30
N ASP A 10 -1.62 36.82 45.38
CA ASP A 10 -1.36 37.70 44.22
C ASP A 10 -0.16 37.27 43.34
N ASP A 11 -0.38 37.58 42.07
CA ASP A 11 0.48 37.77 40.89
C ASP A 11 2.00 37.92 41.09
N GLU A 12 2.80 37.17 40.31
CA GLU A 12 3.92 37.76 39.56
C GLU A 12 4.39 36.84 38.42
N THR A 13 4.53 37.47 37.26
CA THR A 13 4.97 36.98 35.96
C THR A 13 6.36 36.31 35.94
N LYS A 14 6.49 35.16 35.25
CA LYS A 14 7.68 34.79 34.46
C LYS A 14 7.48 33.52 33.63
N THR A 15 7.43 33.66 32.31
CA THR A 15 7.87 32.60 31.37
C THR A 15 9.40 32.50 31.42
N PRO A 16 10.01 31.31 31.35
CA PRO A 16 10.26 30.70 30.03
C PRO A 16 10.27 29.16 29.94
N SER A 17 9.88 28.71 28.74
CA SER A 17 10.44 27.64 27.88
C SER A 17 10.49 26.16 28.30
N PRO A 18 10.24 25.23 27.34
CA PRO A 18 10.16 23.79 27.57
C PRO A 18 11.54 23.09 27.48
N SER A 19 11.79 22.13 28.37
CA SER A 19 12.95 21.23 28.31
C SER A 19 12.55 19.87 27.71
N PRO A 20 13.26 19.38 26.67
CA PRO A 20 13.15 18.01 26.20
C PRO A 20 14.13 17.11 26.98
N HIS A 21 13.60 16.08 27.66
CA HIS A 21 14.41 15.02 28.22
C HIS A 21 14.70 13.98 27.15
N HIS A 22 15.95 13.78 26.75
CA HIS A 22 16.55 12.48 26.43
C HIS A 22 18.08 12.61 26.45
N GLY A 23 18.71 12.04 27.48
CA GLY A 23 20.16 11.95 27.62
C GLY A 23 20.60 10.49 27.65
N ARG A 24 21.37 10.08 26.63
CA ARG A 24 22.22 8.88 26.66
C ARG A 24 23.63 9.32 26.27
N SER A 25 24.57 8.92 27.12
CA SER A 25 25.91 9.46 27.35
C SER A 25 26.93 9.20 26.24
N HIS A 26 27.80 10.16 25.89
CA HIS A 26 29.18 9.94 25.38
C HIS A 26 30.07 11.20 25.62
N PRO A 27 31.41 11.05 25.82
CA PRO A 27 32.29 12.07 26.43
C PRO A 27 32.92 13.06 25.41
N PRO A 28 33.57 14.16 25.86
CA PRO A 28 33.94 15.27 25.00
C PRO A 28 35.37 15.15 24.46
N SER A 29 35.57 15.53 23.20
CA SER A 29 36.88 15.97 22.72
C SER A 29 36.77 16.98 21.57
N LEU A 30 37.31 18.16 21.86
CA LEU A 30 38.11 19.02 20.96
C LEU A 30 37.41 19.76 19.80
N ILE A 31 37.33 21.06 20.04
CA ILE A 31 37.17 22.20 19.14
C ILE A 31 37.94 22.00 17.82
N VAL A 32 37.26 22.13 16.67
CA VAL A 32 37.86 22.60 15.41
C VAL A 32 36.75 23.13 14.49
N ASP A 33 37.06 24.31 13.95
CA ASP A 33 36.55 25.10 12.84
C ASP A 33 35.11 25.05 12.31
N SER A 34 34.60 26.27 12.21
CA SER A 34 33.56 26.76 11.32
C SER A 34 33.63 26.12 9.93
N SER A 35 32.55 25.47 9.53
CA SER A 35 32.17 25.30 8.14
C SER A 35 30.67 25.51 8.06
N SER A 36 30.26 26.43 7.20
CA SER A 36 28.87 26.74 6.92
C SER A 36 28.26 25.54 6.18
N GLU A 37 27.78 24.57 6.93
CA GLU A 37 26.94 23.50 6.43
C GLU A 37 25.60 24.11 6.02
N SER A 38 25.44 24.19 4.70
CA SER A 38 24.18 24.51 4.06
C SER A 38 23.22 23.39 4.46
N ASP A 39 22.13 23.76 5.13
CA ASP A 39 20.98 22.90 5.39
C ASP A 39 20.32 22.54 4.06
N GLU A 40 20.98 21.69 3.28
CA GLU A 40 20.30 20.80 2.36
C GLU A 40 19.64 19.75 3.26
N GLY A 41 18.53 20.17 3.87
CA GLY A 41 17.75 19.37 4.78
C GLY A 41 17.60 17.98 4.18
N ASP A 42 18.05 16.99 4.94
CA ASP A 42 17.91 15.57 4.68
C ASP A 42 16.44 15.32 4.27
N ALA A 43 16.17 15.32 2.97
CA ALA A 43 14.88 14.98 2.41
C ALA A 43 14.69 13.45 2.47
N ARG A 44 15.10 12.83 3.58
CA ARG A 44 14.39 11.68 4.13
C ARG A 44 13.00 12.17 4.51
N GLY A 45 12.21 12.36 3.45
CA GLY A 45 10.84 12.83 3.53
C GLY A 45 10.12 11.97 4.54
N GLU A 46 9.44 12.62 5.47
CA GLU A 46 8.42 11.97 6.26
C GLU A 46 7.52 11.21 5.27
N MET A 47 7.50 9.89 5.41
CA MET A 47 6.70 9.01 4.57
C MET A 47 5.24 9.21 4.97
N PHE A 48 4.43 9.75 4.06
CA PHE A 48 3.01 10.01 4.28
C PHE A 48 2.18 9.04 3.47
N ASP A 49 1.17 8.44 4.09
CA ASP A 49 0.22 7.58 3.40
C ASP A 49 -0.46 8.33 2.24
N ILE A 50 -0.49 7.71 1.06
CA ILE A 50 -1.22 8.23 -0.09
C ILE A 50 -2.67 7.72 -0.10
N TYR A 51 -3.59 8.67 -0.23
CA TYR A 51 -5.03 8.46 -0.41
C TYR A 51 -5.50 9.05 -1.73
N VAL A 52 -6.65 8.60 -2.21
CA VAL A 52 -7.29 9.14 -3.41
C VAL A 52 -8.67 9.72 -3.08
N ALA A 53 -8.99 10.87 -3.66
CA ALA A 53 -10.30 11.47 -3.52
C ALA A 53 -11.36 10.65 -4.28
N LEU A 54 -12.42 10.24 -3.57
CA LEU A 54 -13.54 9.46 -4.10
C LEU A 54 -14.54 10.30 -4.91
N ALA A 55 -14.52 11.61 -4.75
CA ALA A 55 -15.40 12.55 -5.44
C ALA A 55 -14.77 13.95 -5.45
N ASP A 56 -15.32 14.83 -6.26
CA ASP A 56 -15.01 16.26 -6.22
C ASP A 56 -15.33 16.84 -4.84
N TYR A 57 -14.31 17.38 -4.16
CA TYR A 57 -14.44 18.06 -2.89
C TYR A 57 -14.22 19.56 -3.09
N THR A 58 -15.28 20.34 -2.84
CA THR A 58 -15.18 21.80 -2.77
C THR A 58 -15.56 22.26 -1.36
N PRO A 59 -14.67 22.96 -0.65
CA PRO A 59 -14.95 23.38 0.72
C PRO A 59 -16.09 24.40 0.73
N THR A 60 -17.06 24.20 1.62
CA THR A 60 -18.25 25.05 1.75
C THR A 60 -17.93 26.48 2.21
N ILE A 61 -16.78 26.68 2.86
CA ILE A 61 -16.29 27.99 3.29
C ILE A 61 -14.83 28.10 2.85
N ALA A 62 -14.53 29.09 2.01
CA ALA A 62 -13.18 29.40 1.59
C ALA A 62 -12.38 30.00 2.76
N SER A 63 -11.83 29.14 3.62
CA SER A 63 -10.83 29.52 4.61
C SER A 63 -9.42 29.35 4.03
N LYS A 64 -8.43 30.01 4.63
CA LYS A 64 -7.01 29.90 4.22
C LYS A 64 -6.47 28.46 4.26
N ASP A 65 -7.13 27.58 5.03
CA ASP A 65 -6.71 26.19 5.24
C ASP A 65 -7.60 25.19 4.46
N SER A 66 -8.37 25.69 3.50
CA SER A 66 -9.28 24.88 2.69
C SER A 66 -8.63 24.46 1.37
N ILE A 67 -8.81 23.20 0.99
CA ILE A 67 -8.29 22.62 -0.26
C ILE A 67 -9.45 22.06 -1.07
N SER A 68 -9.40 22.23 -2.39
CA SER A 68 -10.33 21.57 -3.30
C SER A 68 -9.65 20.36 -3.92
N LEU A 69 -10.35 19.23 -3.96
CA LEU A 69 -9.87 18.00 -4.58
C LEU A 69 -10.78 17.60 -5.73
N LYS A 70 -10.21 16.96 -6.74
CA LYS A 70 -10.95 16.32 -7.83
C LYS A 70 -11.06 14.82 -7.59
N GLU A 71 -12.16 14.21 -8.02
CA GLU A 71 -12.29 12.75 -8.05
C GLU A 71 -11.06 12.12 -8.72
N GLY A 72 -10.50 11.07 -8.11
CA GLY A 72 -9.29 10.41 -8.59
C GLY A 72 -7.98 11.12 -8.23
N GLN A 73 -8.01 12.27 -7.56
CA GLN A 73 -6.79 13.00 -7.18
C GLN A 73 -6.11 12.36 -5.97
N TYR A 74 -4.81 12.10 -6.09
CA TYR A 74 -3.97 11.58 -5.00
C TYR A 74 -3.50 12.68 -4.05
N VAL A 75 -3.54 12.39 -2.75
CA VAL A 75 -3.11 13.28 -1.67
C VAL A 75 -2.31 12.50 -0.62
N GLU A 76 -1.33 13.16 -0.02
CA GLU A 76 -0.63 12.66 1.17
C GLU A 76 -1.40 13.07 2.42
N VAL A 77 -1.59 12.16 3.36
CA VAL A 77 -2.18 12.49 4.67
C VAL A 77 -1.08 12.86 5.64
N LEU A 78 -1.10 14.11 6.10
CA LEU A 78 -0.10 14.65 7.02
C LEU A 78 -0.52 14.53 8.49
N ASP A 79 -1.82 14.63 8.76
CA ASP A 79 -2.40 14.47 10.10
C ASP A 79 -3.78 13.80 9.97
N SER A 80 -3.94 12.66 10.62
CA SER A 80 -5.17 11.87 10.71
C SER A 80 -5.71 11.72 12.13
N ALA A 81 -5.17 12.47 13.11
CA ALA A 81 -5.51 12.32 14.52
C ALA A 81 -6.99 12.60 14.82
N HIS A 82 -7.63 13.51 14.07
CA HIS A 82 -9.05 13.82 14.23
C HIS A 82 -9.92 12.97 13.29
N PRO A 83 -10.97 12.26 13.77
CA PRO A 83 -11.75 11.31 12.97
C PRO A 83 -12.58 11.89 11.81
N LEU A 84 -12.71 13.21 11.70
CA LEU A 84 -13.60 13.89 10.74
C LEU A 84 -12.90 14.98 9.93
N LYS A 85 -11.63 15.26 10.22
CA LYS A 85 -10.92 16.39 9.64
C LYS A 85 -9.44 16.05 9.57
N TRP A 86 -8.96 15.68 8.39
CA TRP A 86 -7.58 15.29 8.16
C TRP A 86 -6.85 16.39 7.39
N LEU A 87 -5.58 16.60 7.73
CA LEU A 87 -4.73 17.51 6.99
C LEU A 87 -4.11 16.73 5.84
N VAL A 88 -4.33 17.19 4.61
CA VAL A 88 -3.78 16.57 3.42
C VAL A 88 -2.93 17.53 2.62
N ARG A 89 -1.99 16.97 1.85
CA ARG A 89 -1.17 17.69 0.88
C ARG A 89 -1.36 17.11 -0.51
N THR A 90 -1.57 17.98 -1.49
CA THR A 90 -1.57 17.60 -2.90
C THR A 90 -0.13 17.52 -3.41
N LYS A 91 0.20 16.47 -4.16
CA LYS A 91 1.48 16.42 -4.87
C LYS A 91 1.54 17.56 -5.90
N PRO A 92 2.67 18.27 -6.01
CA PRO A 92 2.82 19.31 -7.02
C PRO A 92 2.74 18.68 -8.42
N THR A 93 2.12 19.38 -9.36
CA THR A 93 2.11 19.01 -10.79
C THR A 93 2.92 20.03 -11.59
N LYS A 94 3.18 19.76 -12.87
CA LYS A 94 3.91 20.69 -13.76
C LYS A 94 3.33 22.11 -13.78
N THR A 95 2.03 22.25 -13.52
CA THR A 95 1.30 23.52 -13.64
C THR A 95 0.67 24.01 -12.33
N THR A 96 0.69 23.19 -11.27
CA THR A 96 -0.01 23.51 -10.01
C THR A 96 0.90 23.22 -8.82
N PRO A 97 1.19 24.23 -7.96
CA PRO A 97 2.01 24.02 -6.76
C PRO A 97 1.31 23.09 -5.76
N SER A 98 2.09 22.48 -4.87
CA SER A 98 1.55 21.71 -3.75
C SER A 98 0.72 22.62 -2.84
N ARG A 99 -0.45 22.13 -2.43
CA ARG A 99 -1.34 22.81 -1.48
C ARG A 99 -1.66 21.88 -0.33
N GLN A 100 -1.70 22.44 0.86
CA GLN A 100 -2.18 21.77 2.07
C GLN A 100 -3.56 22.30 2.45
N GLY A 101 -4.39 21.45 3.02
CA GLY A 101 -5.65 21.88 3.61
C GLY A 101 -6.39 20.74 4.28
N TRP A 102 -7.41 21.10 5.04
CA TRP A 102 -8.22 20.15 5.78
C TRP A 102 -9.35 19.60 4.92
N VAL A 103 -9.53 18.29 4.95
CA VAL A 103 -10.62 17.59 4.26
C VAL A 103 -11.28 16.59 5.17
N SER A 104 -12.53 16.23 4.86
CA SER A 104 -13.19 15.13 5.55
C SER A 104 -12.63 13.80 5.02
N PRO A 105 -12.20 12.86 5.89
CA PRO A 105 -11.72 11.55 5.46
C PRO A 105 -12.80 10.72 4.75
N ALA A 106 -14.08 11.08 4.88
CA ALA A 106 -15.17 10.43 4.14
C ALA A 106 -15.04 10.56 2.60
N TYR A 107 -14.23 11.50 2.11
CA TYR A 107 -13.94 11.69 0.70
C TYR A 107 -12.65 10.99 0.24
N LEU A 108 -11.93 10.32 1.15
CA LEU A 108 -10.62 9.74 0.86
C LEU A 108 -10.68 8.22 0.99
N ASP A 109 -10.03 7.53 0.05
CA ASP A 109 -9.90 6.09 0.06
C ASP A 109 -8.43 5.65 0.03
N LYS A 110 -8.13 4.57 0.76
CA LYS A 110 -6.80 3.97 0.83
C LYS A 110 -6.74 2.79 -0.14
N LYS A 111 -6.14 3.00 -1.30
CA LYS A 111 -6.08 2.00 -2.40
C LYS A 111 -5.36 0.68 -2.04
N LEU A 112 -4.60 0.65 -0.96
CA LEU A 112 -3.99 -0.57 -0.44
C LEU A 112 -5.01 -1.69 -0.19
N LYS A 113 -6.18 -1.36 0.38
CA LYS A 113 -7.21 -2.36 0.69
C LYS A 113 -7.79 -2.98 -0.58
N ASP A 114 -8.06 -2.18 -1.60
CA ASP A 114 -8.53 -2.67 -2.89
C ASP A 114 -7.53 -3.63 -3.54
N LEU A 115 -6.24 -3.33 -3.42
CA LEU A 115 -5.17 -4.19 -3.94
C LEU A 115 -5.12 -5.53 -3.21
N ILE A 116 -5.18 -5.53 -1.87
CA ILE A 116 -5.21 -6.77 -1.06
C ILE A 116 -6.47 -7.60 -1.38
N ASN A 117 -7.62 -6.93 -1.54
CA ASN A 117 -8.87 -7.60 -1.88
C ASN A 117 -8.79 -8.26 -3.26
N GLY A 118 -8.31 -7.53 -4.28
CA GLY A 118 -8.14 -8.08 -5.63
C GLY A 118 -7.16 -9.25 -5.68
N GLU A 119 -6.06 -9.17 -4.92
CA GLU A 119 -5.12 -10.29 -4.79
C GLU A 119 -5.75 -11.50 -4.08
N SER A 120 -6.56 -11.28 -3.03
CA SER A 120 -7.29 -12.36 -2.35
C SER A 120 -8.30 -13.05 -3.27
N GLU A 121 -9.01 -12.28 -4.09
CA GLU A 121 -9.92 -12.81 -5.11
C GLU A 121 -9.17 -13.62 -6.17
N PHE A 122 -8.03 -13.11 -6.66
CA PHE A 122 -7.18 -13.83 -7.59
C PHE A 122 -6.72 -15.19 -7.03
N VAL A 123 -6.24 -15.22 -5.79
CA VAL A 123 -5.80 -16.46 -5.13
C VAL A 123 -6.95 -17.46 -5.00
N LYS A 124 -8.14 -17.01 -4.59
CA LYS A 124 -9.34 -17.86 -4.48
C LYS A 124 -9.74 -18.45 -5.84
N GLU A 125 -9.76 -17.64 -6.88
CA GLU A 125 -10.13 -18.07 -8.22
C GLU A 125 -9.10 -19.06 -8.79
N SER A 126 -7.81 -18.78 -8.61
CA SER A 126 -6.73 -19.69 -9.03
C SER A 126 -6.77 -21.02 -8.25
N ASP A 127 -7.10 -20.97 -6.95
CA ASP A 127 -7.30 -22.17 -6.13
C ASP A 127 -8.49 -22.99 -6.63
N PHE A 128 -9.61 -22.33 -6.92
CA PHE A 128 -10.78 -22.98 -7.48
C PHE A 128 -10.45 -23.65 -8.82
N PHE A 129 -9.86 -22.91 -9.76
CA PHE A 129 -9.46 -23.40 -11.08
C PHE A 129 -8.57 -24.65 -11.00
N THR A 130 -7.49 -24.59 -10.20
CA THR A 130 -6.56 -25.73 -10.04
C THR A 130 -7.22 -26.90 -9.31
N SER A 131 -8.05 -26.64 -8.30
CA SER A 131 -8.76 -27.70 -7.57
C SER A 131 -9.83 -28.40 -8.41
N HIS A 132 -10.38 -27.75 -9.42
CA HIS A 132 -11.42 -28.28 -10.27
C HIS A 132 -10.85 -28.87 -11.56
N HIS A 133 -10.26 -28.05 -12.42
CA HIS A 133 -9.83 -28.49 -13.75
C HIS A 133 -8.53 -29.29 -13.72
N LEU A 134 -7.51 -28.82 -12.99
CA LEU A 134 -6.22 -29.54 -12.95
C LEU A 134 -6.37 -30.89 -12.24
N LYS A 135 -7.06 -30.93 -11.09
CA LYS A 135 -7.36 -32.21 -10.41
C LYS A 135 -8.24 -33.14 -11.25
N HIS A 136 -9.18 -32.62 -12.04
CA HIS A 136 -9.96 -33.44 -12.94
C HIS A 136 -9.07 -34.04 -14.04
N ALA A 137 -8.11 -33.29 -14.57
CA ALA A 137 -7.14 -33.81 -15.55
C ALA A 137 -6.22 -34.91 -14.98
N ASP A 138 -6.00 -34.93 -13.66
CA ASP A 138 -5.24 -35.96 -12.94
C ASP A 138 -6.08 -37.21 -12.59
N SER A 139 -7.37 -37.23 -12.94
CA SER A 139 -8.25 -38.33 -12.58
C SER A 139 -7.92 -39.60 -13.37
N PRO A 140 -8.10 -40.81 -12.79
CA PRO A 140 -7.76 -42.07 -13.45
C PRO A 140 -8.64 -42.37 -14.68
N ASP A 141 -9.76 -41.69 -14.83
CA ASP A 141 -10.68 -41.73 -15.97
C ASP A 141 -10.37 -40.69 -17.06
N ALA A 142 -9.32 -39.87 -16.88
CA ALA A 142 -8.90 -38.90 -17.88
C ALA A 142 -8.48 -39.58 -19.19
N PRO A 143 -8.97 -39.12 -20.36
CA PRO A 143 -8.55 -39.64 -21.66
C PRO A 143 -7.03 -39.48 -21.89
N PRO A 144 -6.38 -40.38 -22.65
CA PRO A 144 -4.94 -40.29 -22.94
C PRO A 144 -4.50 -38.94 -23.53
N ASP A 145 -5.36 -38.33 -24.36
CA ASP A 145 -5.14 -37.02 -24.96
C ASP A 145 -5.07 -35.92 -23.89
N VAL A 146 -5.95 -35.96 -22.88
CA VAL A 146 -5.97 -35.02 -21.76
C VAL A 146 -4.71 -35.17 -20.91
N ILE A 147 -4.33 -36.41 -20.59
CA ILE A 147 -3.12 -36.69 -19.81
C ILE A 147 -1.88 -36.16 -20.53
N THR A 148 -1.79 -36.39 -21.85
CA THR A 148 -0.64 -35.97 -22.66
C THR A 148 -0.58 -34.45 -22.84
N GLN A 149 -1.72 -33.78 -22.93
CA GLN A 149 -1.79 -32.33 -23.11
C GLN A 149 -1.83 -31.54 -21.79
N LYS A 150 -1.91 -32.21 -20.63
CA LYS A 150 -2.07 -31.57 -19.32
C LYS A 150 -1.06 -30.45 -19.07
N GLU A 151 0.23 -30.74 -19.23
CA GLU A 151 1.32 -29.76 -19.03
C GLU A 151 1.24 -28.59 -20.02
N THR A 152 0.76 -28.84 -21.25
CA THR A 152 0.52 -27.79 -22.25
C THR A 152 -0.65 -26.89 -21.87
N ILE A 153 -1.73 -27.48 -21.37
CA ILE A 153 -2.99 -26.78 -21.03
C ILE A 153 -2.81 -25.93 -19.77
N PHE A 154 -2.30 -26.54 -18.71
CA PHE A 154 -2.20 -25.90 -17.39
C PHE A 154 -0.89 -25.14 -17.20
N ARG A 155 0.16 -25.49 -17.94
CA ARG A 155 1.48 -24.83 -17.87
C ARG A 155 1.97 -24.74 -16.42
N ASN A 156 2.69 -23.67 -16.10
CA ASN A 156 3.17 -23.37 -14.76
C ASN A 156 2.12 -22.65 -13.89
N ILE A 157 0.81 -22.94 -14.04
CA ILE A 157 -0.24 -22.30 -13.23
C ILE A 157 -0.06 -22.55 -11.73
N ASP A 158 0.43 -23.72 -11.33
CA ASP A 158 0.70 -24.03 -9.93
C ASP A 158 1.85 -23.19 -9.36
N ASP A 159 2.86 -22.86 -10.18
CA ASP A 159 3.96 -21.98 -9.75
C ASP A 159 3.48 -20.55 -9.55
N ILE A 160 2.62 -20.05 -10.45
CA ILE A 160 1.98 -18.73 -10.34
C ILE A 160 1.08 -18.69 -9.11
N LYS A 161 0.20 -19.67 -8.95
CA LYS A 161 -0.68 -19.78 -7.78
C LYS A 161 0.13 -19.84 -6.49
N SER A 162 1.16 -20.68 -6.44
CA SER A 162 2.01 -20.83 -5.26
C SER A 162 2.74 -19.52 -4.92
N PHE A 163 3.22 -18.79 -5.92
CA PHE A 163 3.79 -17.46 -5.71
C PHE A 163 2.76 -16.50 -5.10
N HIS A 164 1.59 -16.35 -5.71
CA HIS A 164 0.56 -15.42 -5.24
C HIS A 164 0.06 -15.77 -3.84
N SER A 165 -0.34 -17.02 -3.62
CA SER A 165 -0.92 -17.49 -2.35
C SER A 165 0.07 -17.55 -1.18
N LYS A 166 1.31 -18.02 -1.42
CA LYS A 166 2.27 -18.30 -0.33
C LYS A 166 3.31 -17.20 -0.14
N THR A 167 3.52 -16.34 -1.13
CA THR A 167 4.58 -15.33 -1.09
C THR A 167 4.03 -13.92 -1.23
N PHE A 168 3.23 -13.65 -2.26
CA PHE A 168 2.85 -12.27 -2.58
C PHE A 168 1.73 -11.75 -1.67
N LEU A 169 0.60 -12.45 -1.58
CA LEU A 169 -0.53 -12.05 -0.74
C LEU A 169 -0.15 -11.85 0.74
N PRO A 170 0.62 -12.75 1.41
CA PRO A 170 1.04 -12.52 2.79
C PRO A 170 1.89 -11.25 2.93
N LYS A 171 2.88 -11.03 2.05
CA LYS A 171 3.71 -9.83 2.08
C LYS A 171 2.92 -8.55 1.80
N LEU A 172 1.89 -8.63 0.97
CA LEU A 172 1.02 -7.51 0.68
C LEU A 172 0.13 -7.15 1.88
N HIS A 173 -0.28 -8.15 2.68
CA HIS A 173 -1.00 -7.93 3.94
C HIS A 173 -0.11 -7.30 5.02
N ASP A 174 1.21 -7.50 4.95
CA ASP A 174 2.19 -6.88 5.85
C ASP A 174 2.56 -5.44 5.44
N CYS A 175 2.05 -4.93 4.31
CA CYS A 175 2.31 -3.56 3.87
C CYS A 175 1.37 -2.58 4.58
N ASP A 176 1.92 -1.51 5.15
CA ASP A 176 1.13 -0.46 5.80
C ASP A 176 1.00 0.78 4.90
N THR A 177 2.05 1.12 4.15
CA THR A 177 2.15 2.30 3.30
C THR A 177 2.23 1.95 1.82
N ASP A 178 2.02 2.91 0.93
CA ASP A 178 2.20 2.73 -0.52
C ASP A 178 3.67 2.47 -0.90
N ASP A 179 4.63 3.00 -0.14
CA ASP A 179 6.06 2.68 -0.32
C ASP A 179 6.35 1.22 0.06
N ASP A 180 5.74 0.68 1.11
CA ASP A 180 5.85 -0.75 1.45
C ASP A 180 5.32 -1.62 0.32
N VAL A 181 4.18 -1.22 -0.28
CA VAL A 181 3.61 -1.90 -1.46
C VAL A 181 4.57 -1.85 -2.63
N ALA A 182 5.07 -0.66 -2.97
CA ALA A 182 6.01 -0.49 -4.08
C ALA A 182 7.26 -1.37 -3.87
N MET A 183 7.81 -1.37 -2.67
CA MET A 183 8.94 -2.22 -2.29
C MET A 183 8.58 -3.71 -2.31
N CYS A 184 7.35 -4.07 -1.93
CA CYS A 184 6.85 -5.44 -2.02
C CYS A 184 6.88 -5.93 -3.48
N PHE A 185 6.37 -5.16 -4.43
CA PHE A 185 6.45 -5.52 -5.86
C PHE A 185 7.90 -5.68 -6.34
N LEU A 186 8.76 -4.71 -6.03
CA LEU A 186 10.16 -4.74 -6.45
C LEU A 186 10.92 -5.95 -5.88
N LYS A 187 10.70 -6.29 -4.60
CA LYS A 187 11.31 -7.45 -3.93
C LYS A 187 10.79 -8.79 -4.46
N ASN A 188 9.61 -8.82 -5.07
CA ASN A 188 8.97 -10.05 -5.56
C ASN A 188 8.98 -10.17 -7.10
N LYS A 189 9.79 -9.37 -7.82
CA LYS A 189 9.86 -9.36 -9.30
C LYS A 189 10.06 -10.75 -9.94
N GLU A 190 10.89 -11.61 -9.35
CA GLU A 190 11.15 -12.98 -9.83
C GLU A 190 9.90 -13.89 -9.74
N GLY A 191 8.97 -13.55 -8.86
CA GLY A 191 7.64 -14.14 -8.82
C GLY A 191 6.85 -13.85 -10.08
N PHE A 192 6.85 -12.59 -10.51
CA PHE A 192 6.13 -12.12 -11.70
C PHE A 192 6.78 -12.59 -13.01
N GLU A 193 8.08 -12.85 -13.04
CA GLU A 193 8.75 -13.44 -14.21
C GLU A 193 8.17 -14.80 -14.62
N LYS A 194 7.50 -15.53 -13.72
CA LYS A 194 6.79 -16.78 -14.03
C LYS A 194 5.69 -16.58 -15.08
N TYR A 195 5.11 -15.39 -15.18
CA TYR A 195 4.12 -15.08 -16.21
C TYR A 195 4.73 -15.09 -17.61
N LEU A 196 6.03 -14.81 -17.78
CA LEU A 196 6.68 -14.89 -19.08
C LEU A 196 6.62 -16.32 -19.64
N GLN A 197 6.93 -17.31 -18.80
CA GLN A 197 6.81 -18.72 -19.16
C GLN A 197 5.36 -19.11 -19.48
N TYR A 198 4.40 -18.63 -18.68
CA TYR A 198 2.98 -18.91 -18.89
C TYR A 198 2.47 -18.37 -20.24
N LEU A 199 2.81 -17.12 -20.55
CA LEU A 199 2.38 -16.42 -21.76
C LEU A 199 2.97 -17.02 -23.03
N VAL A 200 4.23 -17.48 -22.99
CA VAL A 200 4.88 -18.14 -24.14
C VAL A 200 4.12 -19.39 -24.59
N GLY A 201 3.52 -20.12 -23.66
CA GLY A 201 2.72 -21.32 -23.95
C GLY A 201 1.25 -21.06 -24.30
N GLN A 202 0.83 -19.80 -24.51
CA GLN A 202 -0.58 -19.46 -24.69
C GLN A 202 -1.19 -20.14 -25.92
N SER A 203 -0.59 -19.94 -27.09
CA SER A 203 -1.10 -20.47 -28.36
C SER A 203 -1.23 -21.99 -28.38
N GLN A 204 -0.28 -22.70 -27.75
CA GLN A 204 -0.27 -24.16 -27.68
C GLN A 204 -1.39 -24.67 -26.79
N ALA A 205 -1.65 -24.03 -25.65
CA ALA A 205 -2.77 -24.42 -24.79
C ALA A 205 -4.12 -24.15 -25.44
N GLU A 206 -4.28 -23.01 -26.12
CA GLU A 206 -5.51 -22.69 -26.85
C GLU A 206 -5.77 -23.76 -27.92
N SER A 207 -4.74 -24.17 -28.65
CA SER A 207 -4.83 -25.28 -29.59
C SER A 207 -5.18 -26.61 -28.91
N ALA A 208 -4.56 -26.94 -27.76
CA ALA A 208 -4.83 -28.18 -27.04
C ALA A 208 -6.27 -28.23 -26.49
N ILE A 209 -6.77 -27.12 -25.96
CA ILE A 209 -8.15 -27.02 -25.45
C ILE A 209 -9.18 -27.10 -26.59
N SER A 210 -8.81 -26.68 -27.80
CA SER A 210 -9.70 -26.77 -28.98
C SER A 210 -9.85 -28.19 -29.54
N ASP A 211 -9.00 -29.13 -29.11
CA ASP A 211 -9.15 -30.54 -29.48
C ASP A 211 -10.50 -31.09 -28.95
N LYS A 212 -11.18 -31.90 -29.76
CA LYS A 212 -12.54 -32.36 -29.46
C LYS A 212 -12.61 -33.26 -28.21
N SER A 213 -11.59 -34.06 -27.93
CA SER A 213 -11.58 -34.95 -26.77
C SER A 213 -11.33 -34.14 -25.50
N VAL A 214 -10.35 -33.23 -25.55
CA VAL A 214 -10.01 -32.32 -24.45
C VAL A 214 -11.16 -31.36 -24.14
N HIS A 215 -11.72 -30.70 -25.16
CA HIS A 215 -12.84 -29.77 -25.00
C HIS A 215 -14.06 -30.44 -24.36
N ARG A 216 -14.37 -31.69 -24.75
CA ARG A 216 -15.50 -32.43 -24.19
C ARG A 216 -15.27 -32.82 -22.73
N PHE A 217 -14.02 -33.07 -22.34
CA PHE A 217 -13.68 -33.48 -20.98
C PHE A 217 -13.84 -32.33 -19.96
N PHE A 218 -13.50 -31.09 -20.34
CA PHE A 218 -13.58 -29.94 -19.43
C PHE A 218 -14.90 -29.15 -19.47
N LYS A 219 -15.90 -29.61 -20.23
CA LYS A 219 -17.21 -28.96 -20.35
C LYS A 219 -18.24 -29.59 -19.41
#